data_AF-A0A520H9W8-F1
#
_entry.id   AF-A0A520H9W8-F1
#
_cell.length_a   1.000
_cell.length_b   1.000
_cell.length_c   1.000
_cell.angle_alpha   90.00
_cell.angle_beta   90.00
_cell.angle_gamma   90.00
#
_symmetry.space_group_name_H-M   'P 1'
#
loop_
_entity.id
_entity.type
_entity.pdbx_description
1 polymer ?
#
loop_
_entity_poly.entity_id
_entity_poly.type
_entity_poly.pdbx_seq_one_letter_code
_entity_poly.pdbx_strand_id
1 'polypeptide(L)' 'AVFMGANSYIGNAHNLMVKAIAEDRGVRMPSFFGYMAWSGACLIPLFVLVTFIFFR' A
#
# COMPACT_ATOMS: atom_id res chain seq x y z
N ALA A 1 4.14 4.44 -18.36
CA ALA A 1 5.06 4.07 -17.26
C ALA A 1 4.23 3.85 -16.00
N VAL A 2 4.28 2.65 -15.42
CA VAL A 2 3.44 2.31 -14.27
C VAL A 2 4.11 2.83 -13.00
N PHE A 3 3.86 4.10 -12.70
CA PHE A 3 4.53 4.90 -11.65
C PHE A 3 4.23 4.44 -10.22
N MET A 4 3.32 3.48 -10.03
CA MET A 4 2.80 3.06 -8.73
C MET A 4 2.88 1.54 -8.50
N GLY A 5 3.63 0.82 -9.34
CA GLY A 5 3.70 -0.65 -9.28
C GLY A 5 4.54 -1.24 -8.15
N ALA A 6 5.49 -0.48 -7.62
CA ALA A 6 6.30 -0.89 -6.47
C ALA A 6 5.61 -0.53 -5.13
N ASN A 7 4.83 0.55 -5.09
CA ASN A 7 4.13 1.00 -3.87
C ASN A 7 2.73 0.40 -3.70
N SER A 8 2.22 -0.35 -4.68
CA SER A 8 0.89 -0.98 -4.60
C SER A 8 0.81 -2.21 -5.50
N TYR A 9 -0.11 -3.12 -5.18
CA TYR A 9 -0.43 -4.35 -5.94
C TYR A 9 -0.96 -4.11 -7.38
N ILE A 10 -0.90 -2.87 -7.88
CA ILE A 10 -1.56 -2.43 -9.12
C ILE A 10 -0.58 -2.16 -10.27
N GLY A 11 0.71 -2.49 -10.15
CA GLY A 11 1.63 -2.13 -11.24
C GLY A 11 2.78 -3.05 -11.60
N ASN A 12 2.72 -4.32 -11.24
CA ASN A 12 3.53 -5.34 -11.92
C ASN A 12 2.63 -6.53 -12.29
N ALA A 13 2.89 -7.16 -13.44
CA ALA A 13 2.07 -8.24 -14.01
C ALA A 13 1.82 -9.37 -12.99
N HIS A 14 2.84 -9.73 -12.20
CA HIS A 14 2.71 -10.75 -11.15
C HIS A 14 1.81 -10.32 -9.98
N ASN A 15 1.86 -9.06 -9.54
CA ASN A 15 0.98 -8.56 -8.46
C ASN A 15 -0.49 -8.51 -8.92
N LEU A 16 -0.73 -8.18 -10.20
CA LEU A 16 -2.06 -8.24 -10.79
C LEU A 16 -2.56 -9.68 -10.91
N MET A 17 -1.67 -10.64 -11.24
CA MET A 17 -2.00 -12.06 -11.27
C MET A 17 -2.38 -12.60 -9.88
N VAL A 18 -1.62 -12.25 -8.84
CA VAL A 18 -1.95 -12.63 -7.45
C VAL A 18 -3.24 -11.96 -6.98
N LYS A 19 -3.47 -10.70 -7.36
CA LYS A 19 -4.74 -10.01 -7.12
C LYS A 19 -5.93 -10.73 -7.76
N ALA A 20 -5.81 -11.13 -9.02
CA ALA A 20 -6.87 -11.85 -9.72
C ALA A 20 -7.18 -13.21 -9.07
N ILE A 21 -6.15 -13.96 -8.63
CA ILE A 21 -6.32 -15.24 -7.90
C ILE A 21 -6.99 -15.02 -6.54
N ALA A 22 -6.63 -13.94 -5.82
CA ALA A 22 -7.24 -13.60 -4.54
C ALA A 22 -8.70 -13.16 -4.69
N GLU A 23 -9.02 -12.37 -5.72
CA GLU A 23 -10.39 -11.96 -6.06
C GLU A 23 -11.24 -13.17 -6.47
N ASP A 24 -10.70 -14.11 -7.25
CA ASP A 24 -11.35 -15.37 -7.64
C ASP A 24 -11.64 -16.29 -6.43
N ARG A 25 -10.77 -16.26 -5.41
CA ARG A 25 -10.97 -16.94 -4.12
C ARG A 25 -11.88 -16.18 -3.15
N GLY A 26 -12.50 -15.08 -3.57
CA GLY A 26 -13.43 -14.30 -2.76
C GLY A 26 -12.76 -13.39 -1.72
N VAL A 27 -11.45 -13.21 -1.77
CA VAL A 27 -10.74 -12.27 -0.90
C VAL A 27 -10.88 -10.86 -1.48
N ARG A 28 -11.57 -9.97 -0.77
CA ARG A 28 -11.73 -8.57 -1.19
C ARG A 28 -10.38 -7.86 -1.14
N MET A 29 -9.78 -7.63 -2.30
CA MET A 29 -8.58 -6.81 -2.40
C MET A 29 -8.93 -5.33 -2.17
N PRO A 30 -8.20 -4.60 -1.30
CA PRO A 30 -8.44 -3.19 -1.06
C PRO A 30 -8.18 -2.36 -2.32
N SER A 31 -8.82 -1.20 -2.45
CA SER A 31 -8.55 -0.28 -3.56
C SER A 31 -7.19 0.41 -3.40
N PHE A 32 -6.58 0.83 -4.51
CA PHE A 32 -5.31 1.57 -4.53
C PHE A 32 -5.27 2.70 -3.50
N PHE A 33 -6.29 3.55 -3.53
CA PHE A 33 -6.43 4.69 -2.64
C PHE A 33 -6.68 4.29 -1.18
N GLY A 34 -7.35 3.16 -0.94
CA GLY A 34 -7.53 2.61 0.40
C GLY A 34 -6.21 2.19 1.04
N TYR A 35 -5.33 1.51 0.30
CA TYR A 35 -4.00 1.16 0.77
C TYR A 35 -3.11 2.38 1.02
N MET A 36 -3.14 3.35 0.10
CA MET A 36 -2.40 4.61 0.26
C MET A 36 -2.85 5.40 1.50
N ALA A 37 -4.15 5.50 1.75
CA ALA A 37 -4.69 6.18 2.92
C ALA A 37 -4.35 5.44 4.22
N TRP A 38 -4.45 4.11 4.25
CA TRP A 38 -4.10 3.30 5.42
C TRP A 38 -2.60 3.38 5.74
N SER A 39 -1.75 3.25 4.72
CA SER A 39 -0.30 3.38 4.85
C SER A 39 0.10 4.77 5.35
N GLY A 40 -0.46 5.83 4.76
CA GLY A 40 -0.24 7.21 5.22
C GLY A 40 -0.72 7.44 6.65
N ALA A 41 -1.89 6.91 7.02
CA ALA A 41 -2.45 7.05 8.36
C ALA A 41 -1.61 6.36 9.45
N CYS A 42 -0.84 5.32 9.11
CA CYS A 42 0.08 4.68 10.06
C CYS A 42 1.49 5.29 10.01
N LEU A 43 2.05 5.47 8.81
CA LEU A 43 3.44 5.88 8.62
C LEU A 43 3.66 7.36 8.97
N ILE A 44 2.72 8.26 8.66
CA ILE A 44 2.87 9.69 8.95
C ILE A 44 2.96 9.96 10.46
N PRO A 45 2.01 9.50 11.30
CA PRO A 45 2.11 9.73 12.74
C PRO A 45 3.32 9.03 13.37
N LEU A 46 3.69 7.84 12.90
CA LEU A 46 4.92 7.16 13.36
C LEU A 46 6.16 7.99 13.01
N PHE A 47 6.24 8.49 11.78
CA PHE A 47 7.35 9.32 11.32
C PHE A 47 7.46 10.62 12.12
N VAL A 48 6.33 11.27 12.42
CA VAL A 48 6.29 12.46 13.29
C VAL A 48 6.79 12.13 14.69
N LEU A 49 6.31 11.05 15.30
CA LEU A 49 6.74 10.60 16.63
C LEU A 49 8.26 10.34 16.68
N VAL A 50 8.79 9.58 15.72
CA VAL A 50 10.22 9.27 15.65
C VAL A 50 11.04 10.55 15.43
N THR A 51 10.57 11.46 14.59
CA THR A 51 11.24 12.75 14.37
C THR A 51 11.30 13.58 15.67
N PHE A 52 10.21 13.65 16.43
CA PHE A 52 10.18 14.39 17.70
C PHE A 52 10.98 13.73 18.83
N ILE A 53 11.10 12.41 18.84
CA ILE A 53 11.84 11.67 19.88
C ILE A 53 13.34 11.66 19.61
N PHE A 54 13.76 11.45 18.35
CA PHE A 54 15.17 11.23 18.00
C PHE A 54 15.88 12.44 17.41
N PHE A 55 15.16 13.40 16.82
CA PHE A 55 15.73 14.54 16.09
C PHE A 55 15.32 15.91 16.67
N ARG A 56 14.92 15.94 17.94
CA ARG A 56 14.85 17.16 18.76
C ARG A 56 16.23 17.49 19.32
#